data_AF-A0A1M2V639-F1
#
_entry.id   AF-A0A1M2V639-F1
#
_cell.length_a   1.000
_cell.length_b   1.000
_cell.length_c   1.000
_cell.angle_alpha   90.00
_cell.angle_beta   90.00
_cell.angle_gamma   90.00
#
_symmetry.space_group_name_H-M   'P 1'
#
loop_
_entity.id
_entity.type
_entity.pdbx_description
1 polymer ?
#
loop_
_entity_poly.entity_id
_entity_poly.type
_entity_poly.pdbx_seq_one_letter_code
_entity_poly.pdbx_strand_id
1 'polypeptide(L)'
;MHAPDLLGARPFVPVVKGDEDIPDHPTLGRELRLPSLLRLPTLKKLRIRDTHLGDPQWESMPVYCFLEVLDLGSCYHESNDYNRICTERIMGNIGHTVDECALNTALTSQTFAHAKHTEKPLKKLRKIHITPLFPVENVVDTLTTLSDSPVESLSVQCHEDDVVDMCSALEDFLNLRAERGENGFYQHLNEINVSTVSDLSDALDIGVGAMKRSQEALSGEGADAVRRLKEYCRDLRLQGAAPATDCEAPHKDATDVSSEKPAPVQVRQSVRAANQA
;
A
#
# COMPACT_ATOMS: atom_id res chain seq x y z
N MET A 1 24.78 -0.17 7.36
CA MET A 1 25.82 0.88 7.21
C MET A 1 25.59 1.88 8.34
N HIS A 2 26.16 1.61 9.51
CA HIS A 2 26.07 2.52 10.67
C HIS A 2 27.37 3.33 10.68
N ALA A 3 27.27 4.65 10.48
CA ALA A 3 28.40 5.57 10.47
C ALA A 3 28.37 6.40 11.77
N PRO A 4 28.88 5.87 12.89
CA PRO A 4 28.87 6.55 14.19
C PRO A 4 29.66 7.86 14.18
N ASP A 5 30.50 8.11 13.16
CA ASP A 5 31.26 9.35 12.98
C ASP A 5 30.41 10.52 12.45
N LEU A 6 29.13 10.31 12.13
CA LEU A 6 28.22 11.38 11.68
C LEU A 6 27.63 12.21 12.82
N LEU A 7 28.16 12.13 14.04
CA LEU A 7 27.72 12.98 15.16
C LEU A 7 27.80 14.47 14.77
N GLY A 8 26.65 15.10 14.49
CA GLY A 8 26.52 16.57 14.48
C GLY A 8 26.04 17.27 13.20
N ALA A 9 25.67 16.59 12.12
CA ALA A 9 25.11 17.25 10.93
C ALA A 9 23.82 16.58 10.44
N ARG A 10 22.67 17.24 10.63
CA ARG A 10 21.39 16.84 10.02
C ARG A 10 21.33 17.27 8.55
N PRO A 11 20.79 16.44 7.64
CA PRO A 11 20.33 15.06 7.85
C PRO A 11 21.52 14.08 7.93
N PHE A 12 21.44 13.10 8.84
CA PHE A 12 22.49 12.09 9.10
C PHE A 12 22.56 11.06 7.96
N VAL A 13 22.98 11.50 6.78
CA VAL A 13 23.19 10.64 5.62
C VAL A 13 24.63 10.10 5.69
N PRO A 14 24.83 8.77 5.81
CA PRO A 14 26.16 8.19 5.72
C PRO A 14 26.77 8.45 4.36
N VAL A 15 27.77 9.33 4.33
CA VAL A 15 28.62 9.58 3.17
C VAL A 15 29.94 8.86 3.44
N VAL A 16 30.27 7.90 2.57
CA VAL A 16 31.58 7.25 2.56
C VAL A 16 32.63 8.32 2.25
N LYS A 17 33.77 8.28 2.94
CA LYS A 17 34.92 9.16 2.69
C LYS A 17 36.16 8.31 2.40
N GLY A 18 37.11 8.87 1.66
CA GLY A 18 38.40 8.22 1.38
C GLY A 18 38.36 7.25 0.19
N ASP A 19 37.37 7.40 -0.69
CA ASP A 19 37.17 6.66 -1.93
C ASP A 19 37.60 7.47 -3.17
N GLU A 20 38.45 8.47 -2.98
CA GLU A 20 38.88 9.40 -4.04
C GLU A 20 39.65 8.72 -5.19
N ASP A 21 40.19 7.53 -4.95
CA ASP A 21 40.90 6.70 -5.91
C ASP A 21 40.01 5.61 -6.56
N ILE A 22 38.74 5.50 -6.17
CA ILE A 22 37.79 4.57 -6.75
C ILE A 22 37.17 5.19 -8.01
N PRO A 23 37.32 4.58 -9.20
CA PRO A 23 36.67 5.08 -10.40
C PRO A 23 35.14 5.09 -10.29
N ASP A 24 34.51 6.11 -10.85
CA ASP A 24 33.06 6.23 -10.90
C ASP A 24 32.40 4.97 -11.48
N HIS A 25 31.30 4.53 -10.85
CA HIS A 25 30.51 3.46 -11.40
C HIS A 25 29.85 3.93 -12.72
N PRO A 26 29.93 3.18 -13.83
CA PRO A 26 29.45 3.65 -15.14
C PRO A 26 27.98 4.08 -15.15
N THR A 27 27.13 3.39 -14.37
CA THR A 27 25.71 3.74 -14.20
C THR A 27 25.44 4.68 -13.01
N LEU A 28 25.95 4.36 -11.81
CA LEU A 28 25.57 5.05 -10.58
C LEU A 28 26.38 6.33 -10.31
N GLY A 29 27.47 6.53 -11.04
CA GLY A 29 28.38 7.66 -10.89
C GLY A 29 29.27 7.53 -9.65
N ARG A 30 29.80 8.68 -9.23
CA ARG A 30 30.68 8.81 -8.07
C ARG A 30 29.96 8.71 -6.72
N GLU A 31 28.77 9.30 -6.63
CA GLU A 31 28.02 9.40 -5.37
C GLU A 31 27.07 8.21 -5.20
N LEU A 32 27.58 7.13 -4.57
CA LEU A 32 26.82 5.91 -4.29
C LEU A 32 25.85 6.07 -3.11
N ARG A 33 24.83 6.91 -3.31
CA ARG A 33 23.72 7.12 -2.37
C ARG A 33 22.65 6.05 -2.56
N LEU A 34 21.86 5.77 -1.53
CA LEU A 34 20.77 4.77 -1.61
C LEU A 34 19.75 5.07 -2.74
N PRO A 35 19.32 6.33 -2.99
CA PRO A 35 18.41 6.61 -4.09
C PRO A 35 18.96 6.17 -5.44
N SER A 36 20.28 6.20 -5.66
CA SER A 36 20.92 5.81 -6.92
C SER A 36 20.59 4.37 -7.33
N LEU A 37 20.20 3.50 -6.39
CA LEU A 37 19.73 2.14 -6.66
C LEU A 37 18.53 2.10 -7.62
N LEU A 38 17.69 3.14 -7.64
CA LEU A 38 16.53 3.24 -8.55
C LEU A 38 16.93 3.33 -10.03
N ARG A 39 18.19 3.64 -10.32
CA ARG A 39 18.74 3.70 -11.69
C ARG A 39 19.18 2.33 -12.22
N LEU A 40 19.11 1.28 -11.41
CA LEU A 40 19.49 -0.08 -11.81
C LEU A 40 18.32 -0.77 -12.53
N PRO A 41 18.36 -0.97 -13.86
CA PRO A 41 17.21 -1.44 -14.62
C PRO A 41 16.79 -2.89 -14.29
N THR A 42 17.70 -3.69 -13.74
CA THR A 42 17.44 -5.08 -13.32
C THR A 42 16.96 -5.19 -11.88
N LEU A 43 16.86 -4.09 -11.14
CA LEU A 43 16.42 -4.10 -9.75
C LEU A 43 14.93 -4.38 -9.67
N LYS A 44 14.58 -5.58 -9.19
CA LYS A 44 13.18 -6.00 -8.97
C LYS A 44 12.76 -5.94 -7.51
N LYS A 45 13.71 -6.04 -6.60
CA LYS A 45 13.47 -6.11 -5.15
C LYS A 45 14.36 -5.13 -4.43
N LEU A 46 13.75 -4.23 -3.67
CA LEU A 46 14.46 -3.28 -2.82
C LEU A 46 14.05 -3.52 -1.37
N ARG A 47 15.02 -3.92 -0.55
CA ARG A 47 14.85 -4.04 0.89
C ARG A 47 15.90 -3.21 1.60
N ILE A 48 15.47 -2.23 2.36
CA ILE A 48 16.35 -1.37 3.15
C ILE A 48 15.77 -1.31 4.55
N ARG A 49 16.46 -1.90 5.53
CA ARG A 49 16.04 -1.89 6.94
C ARG A 49 17.11 -1.27 7.82
N ASP A 50 16.69 -0.82 9.01
CA ASP A 50 17.57 -0.26 10.05
C ASP A 50 18.54 0.80 9.50
N THR A 51 18.05 1.63 8.58
CA THR A 51 18.86 2.60 7.83
C THR A 51 18.10 3.92 7.70
N HIS A 52 18.82 5.04 7.80
CA HIS A 52 18.25 6.37 7.63
C HIS A 52 17.84 6.63 6.16
N LEU A 53 16.54 6.83 5.93
CA LEU A 53 15.96 7.03 4.59
C LEU A 53 15.74 8.50 4.20
N GLY A 54 16.28 9.45 4.97
CA GLY A 54 16.02 10.87 4.81
C GLY A 54 16.74 11.60 3.67
N ASP A 55 17.42 10.89 2.75
CA ASP A 55 18.04 11.53 1.59
C ASP A 55 16.95 12.21 0.71
N PRO A 56 16.99 13.53 0.50
CA PRO A 56 15.99 14.23 -0.31
C PRO A 56 15.97 13.75 -1.77
N GLN A 57 17.04 13.13 -2.28
CA GLN A 57 17.08 12.61 -3.64
C GLN A 57 16.09 11.46 -3.88
N TRP A 58 15.58 10.78 -2.84
CA TRP A 58 14.49 9.81 -3.00
C TRP A 58 13.27 10.39 -3.75
N GLU A 59 13.04 11.70 -3.63
CA GLU A 59 11.92 12.37 -4.26
C GLU A 59 12.13 12.67 -5.76
N SER A 60 13.37 12.81 -6.21
CA SER A 60 13.68 13.31 -7.56
C SER A 60 14.56 12.38 -8.38
N MET A 61 15.06 11.29 -7.78
CA MET A 61 15.91 10.33 -8.46
C MET A 61 15.14 9.65 -9.61
N PRO A 62 15.69 9.66 -10.84
CA PRO A 62 15.09 8.94 -11.96
C PRO A 62 14.94 7.44 -11.66
N VAL A 63 13.74 6.92 -11.92
CA VAL A 63 13.40 5.51 -11.73
C VAL A 63 13.57 4.78 -13.06
N TYR A 64 14.55 3.89 -13.16
CA TYR A 64 14.79 3.04 -14.33
C TYR A 64 14.49 1.57 -14.08
N CYS A 65 14.14 1.22 -12.84
CA CYS A 65 13.75 -0.11 -12.42
C CYS A 65 12.23 -0.30 -12.45
N PHE A 66 11.79 -1.56 -12.57
CA PHE A 66 10.42 -1.98 -12.31
C PHE A 66 10.41 -2.78 -11.01
N LEU A 67 10.27 -2.08 -9.88
CA LEU A 67 10.29 -2.72 -8.57
C LEU A 67 9.01 -3.51 -8.38
N GLU A 68 9.13 -4.84 -8.31
CA GLU A 68 8.04 -5.73 -7.94
C GLU A 68 7.84 -5.71 -6.42
N VAL A 69 8.94 -5.50 -5.67
CA VAL A 69 9.03 -5.76 -4.23
C VAL A 69 9.67 -4.60 -3.50
N LEU A 70 8.98 -4.06 -2.49
CA LEU A 70 9.47 -2.97 -1.66
C LEU A 70 9.36 -3.29 -0.16
N ASP A 71 10.48 -3.22 0.56
CA ASP A 71 10.53 -3.39 2.02
C ASP A 71 11.38 -2.24 2.59
N LEU A 72 10.71 -1.29 3.22
CA LEU A 72 11.34 -0.13 3.84
C LEU A 72 11.19 -0.28 5.34
N GLY A 73 12.30 -0.49 6.03
CA GLY A 73 12.40 -0.45 7.47
C GLY A 73 12.53 0.98 8.00
N SER A 74 12.50 1.11 9.33
CA SER A 74 12.57 2.38 10.04
C SER A 74 13.93 2.52 10.68
N CYS A 75 14.43 3.75 10.75
CA CYS A 75 15.62 4.04 11.54
C CYS A 75 15.20 4.22 12.99
N TYR A 76 15.66 3.35 13.90
CA TYR A 76 15.33 3.43 15.33
C TYR A 76 15.89 4.69 16.02
N HIS A 77 16.80 5.41 15.35
CA HIS A 77 17.34 6.69 15.82
C HIS A 77 16.50 7.90 15.41
N GLU A 78 15.50 7.72 14.55
CA GLU A 78 14.61 8.80 14.10
C GLU A 78 13.20 8.61 14.66
N SER A 79 12.40 9.69 14.68
CA SER A 79 11.01 9.62 15.13
C SER A 79 10.14 8.84 14.14
N ASN A 80 9.04 8.26 14.64
CA ASN A 80 8.04 7.59 13.79
C ASN A 80 7.50 8.51 12.70
N ASP A 81 7.28 9.80 13.01
CA ASP A 81 6.85 10.80 12.04
C ASP A 81 7.88 11.02 10.93
N TYR A 82 9.17 11.09 11.27
CA TYR A 82 10.22 11.28 10.27
C TYR A 82 10.39 10.05 9.39
N ASN A 83 10.41 8.86 9.98
CA ASN A 83 10.43 7.60 9.25
C ASN A 83 9.22 7.50 8.30
N ARG A 84 8.01 7.87 8.76
CA ARG A 84 6.80 7.92 7.92
C ARG A 84 7.00 8.84 6.72
N ILE A 85 7.41 10.09 6.94
CA ILE A 85 7.61 11.06 5.84
C ILE A 85 8.62 10.53 4.82
N CYS A 86 9.69 9.86 5.27
CA CYS A 86 10.67 9.26 4.37
C CYS A 86 10.06 8.10 3.55
N THR A 87 9.31 7.21 4.19
CA THR A 87 8.61 6.11 3.52
C THR A 87 7.58 6.62 2.51
N GLU A 88 6.73 7.56 2.90
CA GLU A 88 5.72 8.18 2.03
C GLU A 88 6.36 8.86 0.82
N ARG A 89 7.48 9.56 1.01
CA ARG A 89 8.26 10.18 -0.08
C ARG A 89 8.77 9.15 -1.09
N ILE A 90 9.35 8.06 -0.60
CA ILE A 90 9.85 6.98 -1.45
C ILE A 90 8.69 6.33 -2.20
N MET A 91 7.61 5.96 -1.49
CA MET A 91 6.42 5.36 -2.10
C MET A 91 5.75 6.28 -3.12
N GLY A 92 5.73 7.59 -2.90
CA GLY A 92 5.23 8.57 -3.87
C GLY A 92 6.00 8.54 -5.20
N ASN A 93 7.32 8.31 -5.16
CA ASN A 93 8.15 8.20 -6.36
C ASN A 93 8.01 6.82 -7.02
N ILE A 94 8.26 5.73 -6.29
CA ILE A 94 8.38 4.39 -6.90
C ILE A 94 7.14 3.49 -6.82
N GLY A 95 6.13 3.88 -6.04
CA GLY A 95 4.99 3.03 -5.71
C GLY A 95 4.12 2.62 -6.89
N HIS A 96 4.20 3.31 -8.03
CA HIS A 96 3.48 2.96 -9.26
C HIS A 96 4.00 1.66 -9.93
N THR A 97 5.19 1.18 -9.54
CA THR A 97 5.76 -0.08 -10.05
C THR A 97 5.54 -1.27 -9.12
N VAL A 98 5.27 -1.01 -7.83
CA VAL A 98 5.29 -1.99 -6.73
C VAL A 98 4.05 -2.91 -6.76
N ASP A 99 4.31 -4.21 -6.66
CA ASP A 99 3.31 -5.29 -6.59
C ASP A 99 3.16 -5.82 -5.14
N GLU A 100 4.27 -5.89 -4.41
CA GLU A 100 4.34 -6.42 -3.06
C GLU A 100 5.11 -5.47 -2.15
N CYS A 101 4.52 -5.07 -1.02
CA CYS A 101 5.17 -4.20 -0.05
C CYS A 101 5.16 -4.74 1.38
N ALA A 102 6.23 -4.49 2.12
CA ALA A 102 6.27 -4.65 3.57
C ALA A 102 6.12 -3.29 4.25
N LEU A 103 5.19 -3.21 5.19
CA LEU A 103 4.84 -2.03 5.96
C LEU A 103 5.27 -2.21 7.40
N ASN A 104 6.12 -1.30 7.83
CA ASN A 104 6.58 -1.15 9.19
C ASN A 104 6.19 0.20 9.80
N THR A 105 5.67 1.10 8.98
CA THR A 105 5.28 2.46 9.32
C THR A 105 3.94 2.72 8.68
N ALA A 106 3.07 3.41 9.40
CA ALA A 106 1.75 3.81 8.90
C ALA A 106 1.86 4.67 7.64
N LEU A 107 0.91 4.51 6.72
CA LEU A 107 0.77 5.37 5.56
C LEU A 107 -0.46 6.24 5.72
N THR A 108 -0.34 7.50 5.31
CA THR A 108 -1.47 8.42 5.26
C THR A 108 -1.76 8.81 3.80
N SER A 109 -2.85 9.55 3.59
CA SER A 109 -3.17 10.14 2.30
C SER A 109 -2.06 11.06 1.75
N GLN A 110 -1.14 11.55 2.61
CA GLN A 110 0.05 12.31 2.18
C GLN A 110 1.01 11.48 1.31
N THR A 111 0.97 10.15 1.40
CA THR A 111 1.67 9.25 0.45
C THR A 111 1.40 9.65 -1.00
N PHE A 112 0.15 10.01 -1.31
CA PHE A 112 -0.26 10.42 -2.64
C PHE A 112 0.10 11.87 -2.98
N ALA A 113 0.35 12.72 -1.99
CA ALA A 113 0.83 14.09 -2.21
C ALA A 113 2.27 14.10 -2.77
N HIS A 114 3.06 13.06 -2.46
CA HIS A 114 4.40 12.86 -3.01
C HIS A 114 4.40 12.20 -4.40
N ALA A 115 3.23 11.88 -4.96
CA ALA A 115 3.12 11.27 -6.27
C ALA A 115 3.62 12.21 -7.39
N LYS A 116 4.63 11.79 -8.13
CA LYS A 116 5.14 12.54 -9.31
C LYS A 116 4.70 11.95 -10.63
N HIS A 117 4.14 10.75 -10.61
CA HIS A 117 3.66 10.07 -11.80
C HIS A 117 2.18 10.38 -12.05
N THR A 118 1.77 10.33 -13.31
CA THR A 118 0.36 10.51 -13.70
C THR A 118 -0.53 9.43 -13.09
N GLU A 119 0.02 8.23 -12.89
CA GLU A 119 -0.64 7.15 -12.17
C GLU A 119 -0.54 7.39 -10.66
N LYS A 120 -1.66 7.23 -9.95
CA LYS A 120 -1.66 7.22 -8.48
C LYS A 120 -0.71 6.12 -7.98
N PRO A 121 0.12 6.39 -6.95
CA PRO A 121 0.94 5.37 -6.32
C PRO A 121 0.15 4.12 -5.92
N LEU A 122 0.80 2.96 -5.96
CA LEU A 122 0.30 1.68 -5.44
C LEU A 122 -0.90 1.08 -6.18
N LYS A 123 -1.24 1.56 -7.39
CA LYS A 123 -2.31 1.00 -8.21
C LYS A 123 -2.07 -0.44 -8.70
N LYS A 124 -0.84 -0.94 -8.59
CA LYS A 124 -0.46 -2.32 -8.90
C LYS A 124 -0.25 -3.19 -7.66
N LEU A 125 -0.42 -2.63 -6.46
CA LEU A 125 -0.14 -3.33 -5.21
C LEU A 125 -1.16 -4.45 -4.99
N ARG A 126 -0.69 -5.70 -5.02
CA ARG A 126 -1.51 -6.91 -4.79
C ARG A 126 -1.25 -7.53 -3.43
N LYS A 127 -0.10 -7.27 -2.82
CA LYS A 127 0.30 -7.95 -1.58
C LYS A 127 0.88 -6.98 -0.56
N ILE A 128 0.39 -7.09 0.67
CA ILE A 128 0.83 -6.28 1.79
C ILE A 128 1.33 -7.19 2.91
N HIS A 129 2.49 -6.87 3.47
CA HIS A 129 3.05 -7.50 4.64
C HIS A 129 3.15 -6.49 5.78
N ILE A 130 2.26 -6.58 6.77
CA ILE A 130 2.36 -5.79 8.00
C ILE A 130 3.36 -6.49 8.92
N THR A 131 4.41 -5.77 9.29
CA THR A 131 5.47 -6.27 10.18
C THR A 131 5.13 -6.03 11.66
N PRO A 132 5.77 -6.73 12.61
CA PRO A 132 5.50 -6.58 14.05
C PRO A 132 5.83 -5.19 14.60
N LEU A 133 6.65 -4.41 13.88
CA LEU A 133 6.96 -3.02 14.23
C LEU A 133 5.85 -2.04 13.87
N PHE A 134 4.84 -2.49 13.13
CA PHE A 134 3.77 -1.63 12.66
C PHE A 134 2.79 -1.31 13.81
N PRO A 135 2.49 -0.02 14.07
CA PRO A 135 1.58 0.39 15.13
C PRO A 135 0.14 -0.07 14.85
N VAL A 136 -0.41 -0.90 15.74
CA VAL A 136 -1.74 -1.53 15.60
C VAL A 136 -2.85 -0.49 15.42
N GLU A 137 -2.76 0.63 16.13
CA GLU A 137 -3.73 1.72 16.09
C GLU A 137 -3.85 2.38 14.71
N ASN A 138 -2.84 2.22 13.84
CA ASN A 138 -2.81 2.84 12.51
C ASN A 138 -3.19 1.85 11.38
N VAL A 139 -3.56 0.61 11.71
CA VAL A 139 -3.90 -0.43 10.71
C VAL A 139 -5.08 0.01 9.85
N VAL A 140 -6.17 0.45 10.48
CA VAL A 140 -7.40 0.85 9.79
C VAL A 140 -7.16 2.03 8.83
N ASP A 141 -6.44 3.06 9.29
CA ASP A 141 -6.13 4.25 8.49
C ASP A 141 -5.20 3.94 7.32
N THR A 142 -4.21 3.08 7.56
CA THR A 142 -3.25 2.68 6.52
C THR A 142 -3.94 1.82 5.46
N LEU A 143 -4.71 0.81 5.85
CA LEU A 143 -5.46 -0.02 4.90
C LEU A 143 -6.55 0.78 4.17
N THR A 144 -7.17 1.76 4.84
CA THR A 144 -8.06 2.75 4.22
C THR A 144 -7.34 3.57 3.15
N THR A 145 -6.13 4.06 3.44
CA THR A 145 -5.30 4.78 2.46
C THR A 145 -5.04 3.92 1.23
N LEU A 146 -4.90 2.60 1.41
CA LEU A 146 -4.65 1.63 0.35
C LEU A 146 -5.91 1.04 -0.30
N SER A 147 -7.11 1.45 0.13
CA SER A 147 -8.41 0.89 -0.31
C SER A 147 -8.64 0.93 -1.82
N ASP A 148 -7.95 1.83 -2.50
CA ASP A 148 -8.00 2.06 -3.94
C ASP A 148 -7.08 1.12 -4.76
N SER A 149 -6.33 0.24 -4.07
CA SER A 149 -5.36 -0.70 -4.65
C SER A 149 -5.96 -2.10 -4.75
N PRO A 150 -5.62 -2.89 -5.79
CA PRO A 150 -6.18 -4.24 -6.01
C PRO A 150 -5.49 -5.29 -5.12
N VAL A 151 -5.53 -5.09 -3.80
CA VAL A 151 -4.84 -5.97 -2.85
C VAL A 151 -5.56 -7.31 -2.75
N GLU A 152 -4.82 -8.37 -3.01
CA GLU A 152 -5.29 -9.76 -3.02
C GLU A 152 -4.90 -10.51 -1.75
N SER A 153 -3.77 -10.15 -1.14
CA SER A 153 -3.24 -10.83 0.04
C SER A 153 -2.72 -9.84 1.07
N LEU A 154 -3.17 -10.01 2.30
CA LEU A 154 -2.68 -9.31 3.48
C LEU A 154 -2.03 -10.33 4.44
N SER A 155 -0.73 -10.24 4.62
CA SER A 155 0.01 -11.00 5.62
C SER A 155 0.35 -10.08 6.78
N VAL A 156 0.08 -10.52 8.00
CA VAL A 156 0.31 -9.74 9.21
C VAL A 156 1.14 -10.57 10.17
N GLN A 157 2.20 -9.96 10.68
CA GLN A 157 2.93 -10.47 11.82
C GLN A 157 2.90 -9.44 12.95
N CYS A 158 2.69 -9.93 14.16
CA CYS A 158 2.60 -9.13 15.37
C CYS A 158 3.16 -9.92 16.56
N HIS A 159 3.40 -9.26 17.67
CA HIS A 159 3.76 -9.96 18.91
C HIS A 159 2.54 -10.72 19.45
N GLU A 160 2.79 -11.73 20.29
CA GLU A 160 1.72 -12.56 20.87
C GLU A 160 0.68 -11.73 21.62
N ASP A 161 1.15 -10.70 22.32
CA ASP A 161 0.31 -9.78 23.10
C ASP A 161 -0.57 -8.89 22.22
N ASP A 162 -0.19 -8.66 20.96
CA ASP A 162 -0.89 -7.76 20.03
C ASP A 162 -1.89 -8.48 19.12
N VAL A 163 -1.93 -9.83 19.11
CA VAL A 163 -2.72 -10.61 18.14
C VAL A 163 -4.20 -10.26 18.20
N VAL A 164 -4.74 -10.11 19.41
CA VAL A 164 -6.16 -9.84 19.63
C VAL A 164 -6.51 -8.45 19.08
N ASP A 165 -5.72 -7.44 19.45
CA ASP A 165 -5.91 -6.05 18.99
C ASP A 165 -5.74 -5.94 17.48
N MET A 166 -4.75 -6.63 16.92
CA MET A 166 -4.52 -6.70 15.48
C MET A 166 -5.70 -7.35 14.75
N CYS A 167 -6.24 -8.46 15.25
CA CYS A 167 -7.43 -9.08 14.65
C CYS A 167 -8.65 -8.15 14.74
N SER A 168 -8.84 -7.46 15.87
CA SER A 168 -9.91 -6.48 16.03
C SER A 168 -9.78 -5.34 15.02
N ALA A 169 -8.59 -4.76 14.86
CA ALA A 169 -8.35 -3.69 13.90
C ALA A 169 -8.59 -4.13 12.44
N LEU A 170 -8.26 -5.39 12.11
CA LEU A 170 -8.56 -5.96 10.80
C LEU A 170 -10.07 -6.16 10.59
N GLU A 171 -10.80 -6.64 11.60
CA GLU A 171 -12.26 -6.73 11.57
C GLU A 171 -12.91 -5.34 11.39
N ASP A 172 -12.43 -4.33 12.12
CA ASP A 172 -12.89 -2.94 12.00
C ASP A 172 -12.68 -2.40 10.58
N PHE A 173 -11.50 -2.61 9.99
CA PHE A 173 -11.23 -2.23 8.61
C PHE A 173 -12.17 -2.93 7.61
N LEU A 174 -12.46 -4.22 7.83
CA LEU A 174 -13.37 -4.98 6.98
C LEU A 174 -14.83 -4.54 7.15
N ASN A 175 -15.25 -4.12 8.36
CA ASN A 175 -16.58 -3.57 8.61
C ASN A 175 -16.85 -2.29 7.81
N LEU A 176 -15.81 -1.49 7.53
CA LEU A 176 -15.94 -0.29 6.67
C LEU A 176 -16.39 -0.64 5.24
N ARG A 177 -16.30 -1.90 4.80
CA ARG A 177 -16.87 -2.36 3.51
C ARG A 177 -18.37 -2.09 3.43
N ALA A 178 -19.12 -2.23 4.53
CA ALA A 178 -20.56 -1.98 4.54
C ALA A 178 -20.90 -0.53 4.19
N GLU A 179 -20.05 0.41 4.59
CA GLU A 179 -20.23 1.84 4.34
C GLU A 179 -19.68 2.26 2.97
N ARG A 180 -18.58 1.64 2.51
CA ARG A 180 -17.82 2.05 1.33
C ARG A 180 -18.13 1.25 0.06
N GLY A 181 -18.83 0.14 0.20
CA GLY A 181 -19.15 -0.79 -0.89
C GLY A 181 -18.00 -1.73 -1.23
N GLU A 182 -18.28 -2.68 -2.12
CA GLU A 182 -17.36 -3.74 -2.54
C GLU A 182 -16.51 -3.32 -3.74
N ASN A 183 -15.67 -2.30 -3.55
CA ASN A 183 -14.77 -1.80 -4.59
C ASN A 183 -13.31 -1.86 -4.13
N GLY A 184 -12.38 -1.86 -5.10
CA GLY A 184 -10.95 -1.75 -4.83
C GLY A 184 -10.43 -2.91 -3.97
N PHE A 185 -9.78 -2.59 -2.86
CA PHE A 185 -9.20 -3.56 -1.92
C PHE A 185 -10.21 -4.62 -1.50
N TYR A 186 -11.42 -4.23 -1.11
CA TYR A 186 -12.44 -5.17 -0.61
C TYR A 186 -12.86 -6.21 -1.65
N GLN A 187 -12.89 -5.83 -2.93
CA GLN A 187 -13.25 -6.72 -4.02
C GLN A 187 -12.16 -7.74 -4.34
N HIS A 188 -10.89 -7.35 -4.21
CA HIS A 188 -9.76 -8.17 -4.63
C HIS A 188 -9.22 -9.07 -3.51
N LEU A 189 -9.54 -8.78 -2.25
CA LEU A 189 -8.96 -9.44 -1.08
C LEU A 189 -9.34 -10.93 -0.95
N ASN A 190 -8.39 -11.79 -1.28
CA ASN A 190 -8.54 -13.25 -1.30
C ASN A 190 -7.90 -13.95 -0.09
N GLU A 191 -7.01 -13.29 0.64
CA GLU A 191 -6.31 -13.92 1.75
C GLU A 191 -5.93 -12.91 2.83
N ILE A 192 -6.23 -13.26 4.09
CA ILE A 192 -5.66 -12.59 5.26
C ILE A 192 -5.01 -13.67 6.12
N ASN A 193 -3.71 -13.51 6.37
CA ASN A 193 -2.93 -14.38 7.22
C ASN A 193 -2.38 -13.60 8.39
N VAL A 194 -2.63 -14.07 9.61
CA VAL A 194 -2.07 -13.51 10.84
C VAL A 194 -1.19 -14.57 11.47
N SER A 195 0.02 -14.21 11.87
CA SER A 195 0.94 -15.04 12.63
C SER A 195 1.67 -14.24 13.69
N THR A 196 2.20 -14.92 14.70
CA THR A 196 2.99 -14.31 15.76
C THR A 196 4.48 -14.44 15.54
N VAL A 197 5.22 -13.55 16.17
CA VAL A 197 6.65 -13.69 16.41
C VAL A 197 6.94 -13.54 17.90
N SER A 198 7.87 -14.35 18.40
CA SER A 198 8.36 -14.27 19.77
C SER A 198 9.52 -13.26 19.90
N ASP A 199 10.28 -13.02 18.84
CA ASP A 199 11.32 -11.99 18.77
C ASP A 199 11.35 -11.26 17.41
N LEU A 200 11.79 -9.99 17.42
CA LEU A 200 11.98 -9.18 16.22
C LEU A 200 13.07 -9.74 15.30
N SER A 201 14.02 -10.50 15.84
CA SER A 201 15.01 -11.21 15.05
C SER A 201 14.37 -12.24 14.10
N ASP A 202 13.24 -12.84 14.50
CA ASP A 202 12.45 -13.74 13.66
C ASP A 202 11.58 -12.98 12.64
N ALA A 203 11.24 -11.72 12.93
CA ALA A 203 10.52 -10.83 12.04
C ALA A 203 11.37 -10.35 10.83
N LEU A 204 12.68 -10.58 10.85
CA LEU A 204 13.56 -10.20 9.73
C LEU A 204 13.34 -11.08 8.49
N ASP A 205 12.70 -12.24 8.62
CA ASP A 205 12.43 -13.11 7.47
C ASP A 205 11.12 -12.76 6.74
N ILE A 206 10.29 -11.82 7.23
CA ILE A 206 8.93 -11.51 6.69
C ILE A 206 8.94 -10.97 5.26
N GLY A 207 10.08 -10.46 4.80
CA GLY A 207 10.18 -9.84 3.50
C GLY A 207 9.91 -10.85 2.38
N VAL A 208 8.96 -10.53 1.51
CA VAL A 208 8.76 -10.92 0.10
C VAL A 208 9.70 -12.00 -0.48
N GLY A 209 9.45 -13.27 -0.15
CA GLY A 209 10.35 -14.38 -0.48
C GLY A 209 10.96 -15.08 0.74
N ALA A 210 10.40 -14.86 1.93
CA ALA A 210 10.63 -15.64 3.14
C ALA A 210 10.51 -17.15 2.89
N MET A 211 11.50 -17.94 3.29
CA MET A 211 11.26 -19.37 3.51
C MET A 211 10.31 -19.47 4.72
N LYS A 212 9.21 -20.21 4.59
CA LYS A 212 8.30 -20.52 5.71
C LYS A 212 9.12 -21.16 6.84
N ARG A 213 9.56 -20.39 7.83
CA ARG A 213 9.93 -20.95 9.13
C ARG A 213 8.66 -21.43 9.82
N SER A 214 8.83 -22.47 10.62
CA SER A 214 7.82 -23.06 11.47
C SER A 214 7.12 -21.97 12.28
N GLN A 215 5.90 -21.63 11.85
CA GLN A 215 5.01 -20.76 12.59
C GLN A 215 4.74 -21.41 13.95
N GLU A 216 4.98 -20.68 15.03
CA GLU A 216 4.53 -21.12 16.34
C GLU A 216 3.01 -21.21 16.31
N ALA A 217 2.48 -22.32 16.81
CA ALA A 217 1.05 -22.54 16.84
C ALA A 217 0.46 -21.59 17.88
N LEU A 218 -0.28 -20.58 17.41
CA LEU A 218 -1.12 -19.72 18.25
C LEU A 218 -1.91 -20.58 19.23
N SER A 219 -1.93 -20.17 20.50
CA SER A 219 -2.71 -20.84 21.55
C SER A 219 -3.64 -19.85 22.25
N GLY A 220 -4.65 -20.37 22.95
CA GLY A 220 -5.58 -19.55 23.74
C GLY A 220 -6.35 -18.51 22.92
N GLU A 221 -6.47 -17.30 23.49
CA GLU A 221 -7.30 -16.21 22.96
C GLU A 221 -6.85 -15.73 21.57
N GLY A 222 -5.54 -15.74 21.29
CA GLY A 222 -5.01 -15.38 19.97
C GLY A 222 -5.43 -16.35 18.87
N ALA A 223 -5.45 -17.66 19.15
CA ALA A 223 -5.94 -18.66 18.21
C ALA A 223 -7.44 -18.51 17.94
N ASP A 224 -8.21 -18.13 18.96
CA ASP A 224 -9.64 -17.86 18.83
C ASP A 224 -9.89 -16.58 18.01
N ALA A 225 -9.11 -15.52 18.23
CA ALA A 225 -9.20 -14.27 17.46
C ALA A 225 -8.90 -14.49 15.97
N VAL A 226 -7.81 -15.19 15.64
CA VAL A 226 -7.48 -15.50 14.24
C VAL A 226 -8.55 -16.40 13.59
N ARG A 227 -9.14 -17.32 14.36
CA ARG A 227 -10.25 -18.15 13.87
C ARG A 227 -11.49 -17.30 13.54
N ARG A 228 -11.89 -16.40 14.45
CA ARG A 228 -13.02 -15.48 14.23
C ARG A 228 -12.80 -14.60 13.00
N LEU A 229 -11.61 -14.01 12.85
CA LEU A 229 -11.27 -13.20 11.68
C LEU A 229 -11.39 -14.01 10.37
N LYS A 230 -10.91 -15.27 10.35
CA LYS A 230 -11.03 -16.14 9.17
C LYS A 230 -12.47 -16.50 8.84
N GLU A 231 -13.28 -16.79 9.85
CA GLU A 231 -14.72 -17.05 9.69
C GLU A 231 -15.44 -15.81 9.15
N TYR A 232 -15.15 -14.65 9.72
CA TYR A 232 -15.69 -13.37 9.29
C TYR A 232 -15.32 -13.04 7.83
N CYS A 233 -14.06 -13.25 7.43
CA CYS A 233 -13.63 -13.09 6.04
C CYS A 233 -14.37 -14.04 5.09
N ARG A 234 -14.60 -15.29 5.50
CA ARG A 234 -15.34 -16.28 4.70
C ARG A 234 -16.79 -15.84 4.53
N ASP A 235 -17.43 -15.38 5.58
CA ASP A 235 -18.83 -14.94 5.55
C ASP A 235 -19.01 -13.70 4.66
N LEU A 236 -18.06 -12.75 4.73
CA LEU A 236 -18.02 -11.60 3.84
C LEU A 236 -17.89 -11.97 2.35
N ARG A 237 -17.17 -13.05 2.02
CA ARG A 237 -17.07 -13.53 0.62
C ARG A 237 -18.35 -14.21 0.16
N LEU A 238 -19.01 -14.95 1.05
CA LEU A 238 -20.29 -15.58 0.75
C LEU A 238 -21.39 -14.53 0.48
N GLN A 239 -21.34 -13.40 1.18
CA GLN A 239 -22.28 -12.28 0.96
C GLN A 239 -22.02 -11.54 -0.36
N GLY A 240 -20.75 -11.36 -0.76
CA GLY A 240 -20.41 -10.72 -2.05
C GLY A 240 -20.69 -11.58 -3.29
N ALA A 241 -20.75 -12.91 -3.12
CA ALA A 241 -21.01 -13.86 -4.21
C ALA A 241 -22.51 -14.16 -4.46
N ALA A 242 -23.42 -13.57 -3.69
CA ALA A 242 -24.85 -13.74 -3.94
C ALA A 242 -25.21 -13.04 -5.27
N PRO A 243 -25.76 -13.75 -6.27
CA PRO A 243 -26.22 -13.09 -7.49
C PRO A 243 -27.34 -12.14 -7.08
N ALA A 244 -27.30 -10.92 -7.62
CA ALA A 244 -28.44 -10.03 -7.61
C ALA A 244 -29.62 -10.80 -8.21
N THR A 245 -30.47 -11.36 -7.36
CA THR A 245 -31.77 -11.85 -7.77
C THR A 245 -32.55 -10.61 -8.17
N ASP A 246 -32.65 -10.41 -9.49
CA ASP A 246 -33.66 -9.59 -10.11
C ASP A 246 -35.01 -10.00 -9.53
N CYS A 247 -35.48 -9.23 -8.55
CA CYS A 247 -36.86 -9.29 -8.11
C CYS A 247 -37.69 -8.73 -9.26
N GLU A 248 -38.14 -9.62 -10.14
CA GLU A 248 -39.25 -9.38 -11.07
C GLU A 248 -40.41 -8.74 -10.29
N ALA A 249 -40.67 -7.47 -10.59
CA ALA A 249 -41.86 -6.80 -10.16
C ALA A 249 -43.07 -7.43 -10.88
N PRO A 250 -44.15 -7.77 -10.17
CA PRO A 250 -45.32 -8.36 -10.80
C PRO A 250 -46.06 -7.30 -11.64
N HIS A 251 -46.25 -7.64 -12.90
CA HIS A 251 -47.23 -7.09 -13.83
C HIS A 251 -48.54 -6.72 -13.14
N LYS A 252 -48.99 -5.47 -13.34
CA LYS A 252 -50.42 -5.13 -13.31
C LYS A 252 -50.81 -4.48 -14.62
N ASP A 253 -51.74 -5.15 -15.27
CA ASP A 253 -52.37 -4.75 -16.52
C ASP A 253 -53.17 -3.44 -16.42
N ALA A 254 -53.18 -2.80 -17.59
CA ALA A 254 -53.98 -1.73 -18.12
C ALA A 254 -55.36 -1.43 -17.47
N THR A 255 -55.64 -0.13 -17.35
CA THR A 255 -56.83 0.47 -17.97
C THR A 255 -56.54 1.89 -18.47
N ASP A 256 -57.01 2.09 -19.70
CA ASP A 256 -57.00 3.21 -20.63
C ASP A 256 -57.73 4.48 -20.12
N VAL A 257 -57.30 5.68 -20.56
CA VAL A 257 -58.12 6.77 -21.15
C VAL A 257 -57.19 7.92 -21.63
N SER A 258 -56.96 7.92 -22.95
CA SER A 258 -57.13 9.01 -23.94
C SER A 258 -56.56 10.45 -23.76
N SER A 259 -56.05 10.91 -24.92
CA SER A 259 -55.90 12.30 -25.41
C SER A 259 -54.62 13.01 -24.94
N GLU A 260 -53.78 13.67 -25.74
CA GLU A 260 -53.94 14.30 -27.06
C GLU A 260 -52.54 14.57 -27.67
N LYS A 261 -52.44 14.54 -29.00
CA LYS A 261 -51.25 14.86 -29.83
C LYS A 261 -51.30 16.36 -30.20
N PRO A 262 -50.20 17.14 -30.27
CA PRO A 262 -49.36 17.20 -31.48
C PRO A 262 -47.84 17.48 -31.31
N ALA A 263 -47.06 16.69 -32.06
CA ALA A 263 -46.05 17.02 -33.08
C ALA A 263 -45.16 18.30 -33.02
N PRO A 264 -43.98 18.27 -33.67
CA PRO A 264 -42.72 18.83 -33.17
C PRO A 264 -42.33 20.17 -33.81
N VAL A 265 -41.40 20.89 -33.18
CA VAL A 265 -40.68 22.02 -33.79
C VAL A 265 -39.18 21.76 -33.77
N GLN A 266 -38.64 21.38 -34.94
CA GLN A 266 -37.25 21.61 -35.32
C GLN A 266 -37.11 23.07 -35.76
N VAL A 267 -36.16 23.85 -35.22
CA VAL A 267 -35.57 24.99 -35.96
C VAL A 267 -34.10 25.23 -35.54
N ARG A 268 -33.21 24.82 -36.46
CA ARG A 268 -32.02 25.49 -37.02
C ARG A 268 -30.77 25.84 -36.19
N GLN A 269 -29.68 25.25 -36.68
CA GLN A 269 -28.32 25.79 -36.77
C GLN A 269 -28.28 27.26 -37.26
N SER A 270 -27.38 28.05 -36.69
CA SER A 270 -26.88 29.29 -37.29
C SER A 270 -25.35 29.27 -37.30
N VAL A 271 -24.81 29.34 -38.51
CA VAL A 271 -23.42 29.60 -38.86
C VAL A 271 -23.15 31.11 -38.83
N ARG A 272 -22.00 31.55 -38.33
CA ARG A 272 -21.21 32.74 -38.76
C ARG A 272 -19.90 32.75 -37.95
N ALA A 273 -18.74 32.43 -38.53
CA ALA A 273 -17.92 33.16 -39.51
C ALA A 273 -17.13 34.35 -38.91
N ALA A 274 -15.80 34.15 -38.88
CA ALA A 274 -14.70 35.05 -39.24
C ALA A 274 -14.60 36.49 -38.67
N ASN A 275 -13.45 36.79 -38.04
CA ASN A 275 -12.40 37.77 -38.45
C ASN A 275 -11.41 37.95 -37.28
N GLN A 276 -10.14 37.54 -37.40
CA GLN A 276 -8.99 38.36 -37.81
C GLN A 276 -8.87 39.72 -37.11
N ALA A 277 -7.96 39.80 -36.12
CA ALA A 277 -6.86 40.76 -36.01
C ALA A 277 -5.84 40.21 -35.00
#